data_AF-A0A2A5B046-F1
#
_entry.id   AF-A0A2A5B046-F1
#
_cell.length_a   1.000
_cell.length_b   1.000
_cell.length_c   1.000
_cell.angle_alpha   90.00
_cell.angle_beta   90.00
_cell.angle_gamma   90.00
#
_symmetry.space_group_name_H-M   'P 1'
#
loop_
_entity.id
_entity.type
_entity.pdbx_description
1 polymer ?
#
loop_
_entity_poly.entity_id
_entity_poly.type
_entity_poly.pdbx_seq_one_letter_code
_entity_poly.pdbx_strand_id
1 'polypeptide(L)'
;MISKQKMTSIVVGIIVVITATTYVFMTPYNRIAGIRIGGTLTAPPTDWNSVKGRGIGQLKTGGFPPFVVNMFYATDDGGLITATRPDGGYWSKRARIAPDGYLRVGDETFALTATEIFGDERLPYLEKYGAANRMSMGYDFEGEIIVGASEPLHTWKVFYWTAR
;
A
#
# COMPACT_ATOMS: atom_id res chain seq x y z
N MET A 1 -39.95 26.51 20.10
CA MET A 1 -39.30 25.26 20.57
C MET A 1 -38.99 24.37 19.38
N ILE A 2 -37.76 23.88 19.27
CA ILE A 2 -37.38 22.91 18.23
C ILE A 2 -38.00 21.55 18.60
N SER A 3 -38.64 20.86 17.65
CA SER A 3 -39.23 19.55 17.93
C SER A 3 -38.13 18.51 18.22
N LYS A 4 -38.45 17.50 19.03
CA LYS A 4 -37.51 16.41 19.37
C LYS A 4 -36.91 15.77 18.11
N GLN A 5 -37.72 15.53 17.08
CA GLN A 5 -37.27 15.00 15.79
C GLN A 5 -36.26 15.92 15.09
N LYS A 6 -36.53 17.22 15.03
CA LYS A 6 -35.65 18.21 14.39
C LYS A 6 -34.32 18.34 15.16
N MET A 7 -34.36 18.23 16.49
CA MET A 7 -33.17 18.17 17.33
C MET A 7 -32.36 16.89 17.11
N THR A 8 -33.01 15.72 17.02
CA THR A 8 -32.34 14.46 16.68
C THR A 8 -31.64 14.53 15.32
N SER A 9 -32.31 15.04 14.29
CA SER A 9 -31.71 15.19 12.95
C SER A 9 -30.48 16.11 12.96
N ILE A 10 -30.53 17.22 13.70
CA ILE A 10 -29.39 18.13 13.85
C ILE A 10 -28.23 17.43 14.54
N VAL A 11 -28.48 16.70 15.63
CA VAL A 11 -27.44 15.98 16.37
C VAL A 11 -26.80 14.90 15.51
N VAL A 12 -27.60 14.11 14.78
CA VAL A 12 -27.07 13.09 13.85
C VAL A 12 -26.24 13.74 12.75
N GLY A 13 -26.72 14.84 12.16
CA GLY A 13 -25.98 15.58 11.15
C GLY A 13 -24.63 16.08 11.67
N ILE A 14 -24.59 16.65 12.87
CA ILE A 14 -23.35 17.10 13.52
C ILE A 14 -22.39 15.92 13.76
N ILE A 15 -22.89 14.79 14.27
CA ILE A 15 -22.07 13.59 14.50
C ILE A 15 -21.46 13.08 13.19
N VAL A 16 -22.23 13.03 12.11
CA VAL A 16 -21.74 12.61 10.79
C VAL A 16 -20.65 13.55 10.28
N VAL A 17 -20.86 14.87 10.37
CA VAL A 17 -19.88 15.87 9.94
C VAL A 17 -18.60 15.78 10.78
N ILE A 18 -18.71 15.69 12.11
CA ILE A 18 -17.55 15.56 13.00
C ILE A 18 -16.80 14.26 12.70
N THR A 19 -17.51 13.14 12.53
CA THR A 19 -16.89 11.84 12.25
C THR A 19 -16.18 11.84 10.90
N ALA A 20 -16.82 12.36 9.85
CA ALA A 20 -16.21 12.48 8.52
C ALA A 20 -14.98 13.42 8.53
N THR A 21 -15.08 14.55 9.22
CA THR A 21 -13.97 15.50 9.34
C THR A 21 -12.82 14.90 10.15
N THR A 22 -13.12 14.21 11.26
CA THR A 22 -12.13 13.50 12.07
C THR A 22 -11.45 12.40 11.26
N TYR A 23 -12.21 11.61 10.51
CA TYR A 23 -11.66 10.61 9.58
C TYR A 23 -10.71 11.25 8.56
N VAL A 24 -11.06 12.42 8.02
CA VAL A 24 -10.29 13.11 6.99
C VAL A 24 -9.02 13.80 7.51
N PHE A 25 -9.03 14.30 8.75
CA PHE A 25 -7.99 15.20 9.26
C PHE A 25 -7.22 14.68 10.48
N MET A 26 -7.77 13.73 11.25
CA MET A 26 -7.21 13.25 12.52
C MET A 26 -6.68 11.81 12.47
N THR A 27 -6.31 11.27 11.31
CA THR A 27 -5.52 10.02 11.24
C THR A 27 -4.04 10.35 10.99
N PRO A 28 -3.21 10.55 12.04
CA PRO A 28 -1.81 10.90 11.85
C PRO A 28 -0.95 9.64 11.70
N TYR A 29 -0.21 9.61 10.59
CA TYR A 29 1.23 9.36 10.47
C TYR A 29 1.90 8.31 11.39
N ASN A 30 2.52 7.35 10.71
CA ASN A 30 3.62 6.44 11.10
C ASN A 30 3.29 4.98 11.44
N ARG A 31 2.04 4.61 11.80
CA ARG A 31 1.68 3.18 11.96
C ARG A 31 0.29 2.75 11.52
N ILE A 32 -0.64 3.66 11.24
CA ILE A 32 -1.99 3.35 10.74
C ILE A 32 -2.12 3.96 9.34
N ALA A 33 -2.75 3.23 8.43
CA ALA A 33 -2.91 3.66 7.05
C ALA A 33 -3.63 5.02 6.96
N GLY A 34 -3.01 5.99 6.29
CA GLY A 34 -3.59 7.31 6.07
C GLY A 34 -4.59 7.33 4.91
N ILE A 35 -5.16 8.50 4.63
CA ILE A 35 -6.08 8.70 3.49
C ILE A 35 -5.51 9.61 2.39
N ARG A 36 -4.49 10.41 2.72
CA ARG A 36 -3.78 11.32 1.80
C ARG A 36 -2.39 10.77 1.52
N ILE A 37 -2.02 10.71 0.24
CA ILE A 37 -0.68 10.28 -0.18
C ILE A 37 0.31 11.48 -0.23
N GLY A 38 -0.20 12.66 -0.58
CA GLY A 38 0.64 13.86 -0.74
C GLY A 38 1.58 13.74 -1.94
N GLY A 39 2.64 14.56 -1.92
CA GLY A 39 3.63 14.63 -2.99
C GLY A 39 3.14 15.35 -4.25
N THR A 40 4.08 15.58 -5.15
CA THR A 40 3.86 16.11 -6.49
C THR A 40 3.47 14.96 -7.42
N LEU A 41 2.36 15.11 -8.14
CA LEU A 41 2.00 14.13 -9.18
C LEU A 41 3.02 14.23 -10.31
N THR A 42 3.79 13.16 -10.52
CA THR A 42 4.90 13.11 -11.46
C THR A 42 4.60 12.08 -12.56
N ALA A 43 5.01 12.40 -13.79
CA ALA A 43 4.97 11.43 -14.87
C ALA A 43 5.85 10.20 -14.53
N PRO A 44 5.46 8.98 -14.92
CA PRO A 44 6.30 7.80 -14.77
C PRO A 44 7.69 8.03 -15.38
N PRO A 45 8.79 7.67 -14.67
CA PRO A 45 10.12 7.81 -15.22
C PRO A 45 10.32 6.79 -16.36
N THR A 46 11.17 7.14 -17.33
CA THR A 46 11.58 6.21 -18.40
C THR A 46 12.44 5.05 -17.87
N ASP A 47 13.10 5.26 -16.72
CA ASP A 47 13.82 4.24 -15.98
C ASP A 47 13.38 4.25 -14.51
N TRP A 48 12.65 3.21 -14.10
CA TRP A 48 12.19 3.05 -12.72
C TRP A 48 13.32 2.79 -11.74
N ASN A 49 14.51 2.38 -12.17
CA ASN A 49 15.66 2.26 -11.28
C ASN A 49 16.14 3.62 -10.76
N SER A 50 15.75 4.73 -11.39
CA SER A 50 16.00 6.08 -10.87
C SER A 50 15.39 6.32 -9.48
N VAL A 51 14.32 5.60 -9.12
CA VAL A 51 13.67 5.68 -7.80
C VAL A 51 14.09 4.56 -6.84
N LYS A 52 15.04 3.69 -7.23
CA LYS A 52 15.53 2.59 -6.40
C LYS A 52 16.26 3.11 -5.14
N GLY A 53 16.07 2.42 -4.01
CA GLY A 53 16.86 2.67 -2.79
C GLY A 53 16.54 3.98 -2.06
N ARG A 54 15.49 4.71 -2.45
CA ARG A 54 15.07 5.97 -1.82
C ARG A 54 14.26 5.78 -0.53
N GLY A 55 14.32 4.58 0.07
CA GLY A 55 13.68 4.26 1.34
C GLY A 55 12.29 3.65 1.19
N ILE A 56 11.42 3.92 2.16
CA ILE A 56 10.06 3.36 2.24
C ILE A 56 9.12 4.24 1.40
N GLY A 57 8.38 3.62 0.48
CA GLY A 57 7.35 4.29 -0.31
C GLY A 57 6.00 4.36 0.41
N GLN A 58 5.09 5.18 -0.08
CA GLN A 58 3.69 5.20 0.36
C GLN A 58 2.79 4.73 -0.78
N LEU A 59 2.06 3.64 -0.56
CA LEU A 59 1.12 3.09 -1.52
C LEU A 59 -0.30 3.52 -1.15
N LYS A 60 -0.97 4.26 -2.03
CA LYS A 60 -2.40 4.51 -1.97
C LYS A 60 -3.13 3.59 -2.94
N THR A 61 -3.85 2.63 -2.38
CA THR A 61 -4.77 1.77 -3.16
C THR A 61 -6.02 2.54 -3.59
N GLY A 62 -6.63 2.12 -4.69
CA GLY A 62 -7.93 2.63 -5.14
C GLY A 62 -9.10 2.26 -4.24
N GLY A 63 -10.29 2.73 -4.61
CA GLY A 63 -11.53 2.44 -3.90
C GLY A 63 -11.81 3.34 -2.68
N PHE A 64 -12.95 3.09 -2.04
CA PHE A 64 -13.45 3.87 -0.89
C PHE A 64 -13.67 2.97 0.34
N PRO A 65 -13.33 3.45 1.56
CA PRO A 65 -12.72 4.75 1.84
C PRO A 65 -11.20 4.73 1.58
N PRO A 66 -10.53 5.84 1.20
CA PRO A 66 -9.12 5.81 0.78
C PRO A 66 -8.18 5.15 1.78
N PHE A 67 -7.11 4.50 1.30
CA PHE A 67 -6.19 3.76 2.16
C PHE A 67 -4.75 3.84 1.64
N VAL A 68 -3.86 4.38 2.48
CA VAL A 68 -2.46 4.65 2.21
C VAL A 68 -1.58 3.88 3.19
N VAL A 69 -0.66 3.05 2.72
CA VAL A 69 0.26 2.27 3.57
C VAL A 69 1.71 2.60 3.26
N ASN A 70 2.55 2.59 4.29
CA ASN A 70 4.00 2.59 4.12
C ASN A 70 4.44 1.20 3.67
N MET A 71 5.22 1.11 2.61
CA MET A 71 5.55 -0.14 1.94
C MET A 71 7.00 -0.12 1.46
N PHE A 72 7.72 -1.21 1.71
CA PHE A 72 8.97 -1.48 1.03
C PHE A 72 8.68 -1.80 -0.43
N TYR A 73 9.57 -1.40 -1.33
CA TYR A 73 9.42 -1.68 -2.75
C TYR A 73 10.77 -2.06 -3.35
N ALA A 74 10.71 -2.64 -4.54
CA ALA A 74 11.84 -2.75 -5.45
C ALA A 74 11.43 -2.19 -6.81
N THR A 75 12.39 -2.08 -7.71
CA THR A 75 12.20 -1.56 -9.07
C THR A 75 12.78 -2.55 -10.06
N ASP A 76 12.26 -2.52 -11.27
CA ASP A 76 12.93 -3.04 -12.46
C ASP A 76 12.57 -2.18 -13.67
N ASP A 77 13.00 -2.57 -14.86
CA ASP A 77 12.90 -1.75 -16.06
C ASP A 77 11.44 -1.39 -16.44
N GLY A 78 10.45 -2.17 -16.00
CA GLY A 78 9.04 -1.94 -16.33
C GLY A 78 8.23 -1.27 -15.23
N GLY A 79 8.67 -1.31 -13.96
CA GLY A 79 7.84 -0.81 -12.87
C GLY A 79 8.36 -1.04 -11.46
N LEU A 80 7.40 -0.96 -10.53
CA LEU A 80 7.63 -1.11 -9.09
C LEU A 80 7.11 -2.46 -8.61
N ILE A 81 7.88 -3.10 -7.75
CA ILE A 81 7.57 -4.40 -7.16
C ILE A 81 7.26 -4.19 -5.68
N THR A 82 6.11 -4.67 -5.23
CA THR A 82 5.76 -4.74 -3.81
C THR A 82 5.42 -6.16 -3.44
N ALA A 83 5.66 -6.54 -2.18
CA ALA A 83 5.33 -7.87 -1.70
C ALA A 83 4.64 -7.80 -0.34
N THR A 84 3.75 -8.77 -0.09
CA THR A 84 3.11 -8.96 1.21
C THR A 84 3.17 -10.41 1.62
N ARG A 85 3.23 -10.62 2.94
CA ARG A 85 2.97 -11.92 3.55
C ARG A 85 1.64 -12.52 3.08
N PRO A 86 1.52 -13.85 3.00
CA PRO A 86 0.26 -14.52 2.74
C PRO A 86 -0.79 -14.41 3.87
N ASP A 87 -0.60 -13.56 4.87
CA ASP A 87 -1.51 -13.25 5.99
C ASP A 87 -2.85 -12.57 5.61
N GLY A 88 -3.01 -12.15 4.35
CA GLY A 88 -4.24 -11.51 3.88
C GLY A 88 -4.34 -10.02 4.21
N GLY A 89 -3.20 -9.32 4.27
CA GLY A 89 -3.12 -7.87 4.44
C GLY A 89 -4.11 -7.06 3.60
N TYR A 90 -4.74 -6.06 4.23
CA TYR A 90 -5.88 -5.32 3.67
C TYR A 90 -5.57 -4.62 2.33
N TRP A 91 -4.39 -4.01 2.21
CA TRP A 91 -3.97 -3.32 0.98
C TRP A 91 -3.98 -4.27 -0.22
N SER A 92 -3.52 -5.52 -0.03
CA SER A 92 -3.40 -6.51 -1.11
C SER A 92 -4.78 -6.95 -1.62
N LYS A 93 -5.74 -7.13 -0.70
CA LYS A 93 -7.13 -7.44 -1.04
C LYS A 93 -7.73 -6.30 -1.86
N ARG A 94 -7.42 -5.08 -1.48
CA ARG A 94 -7.92 -3.88 -2.17
C ARG A 94 -7.28 -3.68 -3.53
N ALA A 95 -5.97 -3.90 -3.67
CA ALA A 95 -5.28 -3.84 -4.95
C ALA A 95 -5.83 -4.85 -5.98
N ARG A 96 -6.46 -5.95 -5.55
CA ARG A 96 -7.17 -6.88 -6.46
C ARG A 96 -8.51 -6.32 -6.97
N ILE A 97 -9.22 -5.58 -6.11
CA ILE A 97 -10.59 -5.11 -6.39
C ILE A 97 -10.57 -3.72 -7.07
N ALA A 98 -9.62 -2.88 -6.68
CA ALA A 98 -9.40 -1.53 -7.20
C ALA A 98 -7.89 -1.36 -7.47
N PRO A 99 -7.39 -1.91 -8.61
CA PRO A 99 -5.97 -2.02 -8.90
C PRO A 99 -5.30 -0.68 -9.20
N ASP A 100 -6.08 0.29 -9.66
CA ASP A 100 -5.60 1.65 -9.87
C ASP A 100 -5.27 2.33 -8.54
N GLY A 101 -4.05 2.83 -8.44
CA GLY A 101 -3.53 3.45 -7.23
C GLY A 101 -2.45 4.47 -7.52
N TYR A 102 -1.78 4.86 -6.45
CA TYR A 102 -0.65 5.77 -6.51
C TYR A 102 0.47 5.24 -5.61
N LEU A 103 1.71 5.37 -6.06
CA LEU A 103 2.87 5.10 -5.23
C LEU A 103 3.73 6.36 -5.14
N ARG A 104 4.02 6.78 -3.91
CA ARG A 104 4.86 7.92 -3.61
C ARG A 104 6.23 7.47 -3.13
N VAL A 105 7.27 8.03 -3.73
CA VAL A 105 8.66 7.87 -3.32
C VAL A 105 9.27 9.26 -3.11
N GLY A 106 9.67 9.58 -1.88
CA GLY A 106 10.09 10.93 -1.55
C GLY A 106 8.94 11.93 -1.77
N ASP A 107 9.14 12.94 -2.63
CA ASP A 107 8.08 13.87 -3.00
C ASP A 107 7.33 13.50 -4.28
N GLU A 108 7.80 12.52 -5.05
CA GLU A 108 7.18 12.16 -6.33
C GLU A 108 6.10 11.12 -6.13
N THR A 109 4.93 11.36 -6.71
CA THR A 109 3.76 10.47 -6.67
C THR A 109 3.42 10.02 -8.08
N PHE A 110 3.46 8.71 -8.33
CA PHE A 110 3.18 8.11 -9.63
C PHE A 110 1.80 7.46 -9.64
N ALA A 111 1.05 7.64 -10.73
CA ALA A 111 -0.22 6.96 -10.93
C ALA A 111 0.03 5.59 -11.59
N LEU A 112 -0.46 4.52 -10.97
CA LEU A 112 -0.08 3.15 -11.33
C LEU A 112 -1.29 2.21 -11.29
N THR A 113 -1.17 1.07 -11.96
CA THR A 113 -2.13 -0.04 -11.87
C THR A 113 -1.42 -1.29 -11.35
N ALA A 114 -2.00 -1.94 -10.35
CA ALA A 114 -1.48 -3.17 -9.76
C ALA A 114 -1.88 -4.42 -10.55
N THR A 115 -0.93 -5.32 -10.73
CA THR A 115 -1.17 -6.70 -11.19
C THR A 115 -0.58 -7.66 -10.17
N GLU A 116 -1.38 -8.57 -9.62
CA GLU A 116 -0.84 -9.64 -8.77
C GLU A 116 -0.19 -10.70 -9.65
N ILE A 117 1.03 -11.10 -9.27
CA ILE A 117 1.77 -12.18 -9.93
C ILE A 117 1.59 -13.46 -9.12
N PHE A 118 1.13 -14.52 -9.80
CA PHE A 118 0.77 -15.80 -9.17
C PHE A 118 1.77 -16.90 -9.49
N GLY A 119 1.68 -18.02 -8.77
CA GLY A 119 2.50 -19.20 -9.04
C GLY A 119 4.00 -18.92 -8.92
N ASP A 120 4.82 -19.70 -9.62
CA ASP A 120 6.27 -19.55 -9.61
C ASP A 120 6.77 -18.33 -10.39
N GLU A 121 5.91 -17.71 -11.21
CA GLU A 121 6.21 -16.46 -11.91
C GLU A 121 6.55 -15.33 -10.95
N ARG A 122 6.08 -15.38 -9.70
CA ARG A 122 6.41 -14.38 -8.67
C ARG A 122 7.86 -14.48 -8.17
N LEU A 123 8.54 -15.62 -8.35
CA LEU A 123 9.85 -15.88 -7.73
C LEU A 123 10.93 -14.88 -8.18
N PRO A 124 11.10 -14.56 -9.48
CA PRO A 124 12.07 -13.54 -9.90
C PRO A 124 11.79 -12.15 -9.33
N TYR A 125 10.50 -11.80 -9.13
CA TYR A 125 10.12 -10.54 -8.50
C TYR A 125 10.47 -10.53 -7.00
N LEU A 126 10.26 -11.65 -6.30
CA LEU A 126 10.65 -11.80 -4.90
C LEU A 126 12.17 -11.77 -4.73
N GLU A 127 12.95 -12.33 -5.65
CA GLU A 127 14.41 -12.21 -5.64
C GLU A 127 14.86 -10.76 -5.73
N LYS A 128 14.32 -9.99 -6.70
CA LYS A 128 14.61 -8.54 -6.81
C LYS A 128 14.17 -7.79 -5.56
N TYR A 129 12.97 -8.08 -5.06
CA TYR A 129 12.43 -7.47 -3.85
C TYR A 129 13.28 -7.76 -2.62
N GLY A 130 13.70 -9.01 -2.43
CA GLY A 130 14.53 -9.45 -1.33
C GLY A 130 15.92 -8.82 -1.39
N ALA A 131 16.54 -8.81 -2.57
CA ALA A 131 17.83 -8.15 -2.79
C ALA A 131 17.77 -6.65 -2.47
N ALA A 132 16.71 -5.95 -2.88
CA ALA A 132 16.55 -4.52 -2.61
C ALA A 132 16.32 -4.21 -1.12
N ASN A 133 15.69 -5.13 -0.39
CA ASN A 133 15.27 -4.90 1.00
C ASN A 133 16.04 -5.73 2.03
N ARG A 134 17.16 -6.36 1.63
CA ARG A 134 18.01 -7.21 2.47
C ARG A 134 17.24 -8.35 3.15
N MET A 135 16.31 -8.95 2.42
CA MET A 135 15.53 -10.11 2.86
C MET A 135 16.02 -11.37 2.14
N SER A 136 16.23 -12.44 2.89
CA SER A 136 16.69 -13.72 2.33
C SER A 136 15.54 -14.43 1.61
N MET A 137 15.84 -14.96 0.42
CA MET A 137 14.99 -15.94 -0.27
C MET A 137 15.14 -17.36 0.29
N GLY A 138 16.16 -17.58 1.11
CA GLY A 138 16.48 -18.89 1.67
C GLY A 138 15.38 -19.45 2.55
N TYR A 139 15.36 -20.78 2.64
CA TYR A 139 14.51 -21.57 3.53
C TYR A 139 15.15 -21.77 4.91
N ASP A 140 16.20 -21.02 5.26
CA ASP A 140 16.94 -21.29 6.47
C ASP A 140 16.26 -20.62 7.67
N PHE A 141 15.58 -21.47 8.45
CA PHE A 141 14.79 -21.10 9.63
C PHE A 141 15.56 -21.46 10.89
N GLU A 142 16.65 -20.75 11.19
CA GLU A 142 17.29 -20.87 12.51
C GLU A 142 16.35 -20.41 13.67
N GLY A 143 15.19 -19.83 13.35
CA GLY A 143 14.12 -19.49 14.30
C GLY A 143 12.76 -20.08 13.90
N GLU A 144 11.85 -20.20 14.88
CA GLU A 144 10.50 -20.73 14.65
C GLU A 144 9.70 -19.91 13.61
N ILE A 145 9.09 -20.60 12.65
CA ILE A 145 8.13 -20.00 11.72
C ILE A 145 6.79 -19.87 12.45
N ILE A 146 6.42 -18.63 12.75
CA ILE A 146 5.11 -18.26 13.25
C ILE A 146 4.32 -17.74 12.04
N VAL A 147 3.33 -18.52 11.60
CA VAL A 147 2.44 -18.16 10.50
C VAL A 147 1.82 -16.77 10.75
N GLY A 148 1.86 -15.90 9.75
CA GLY A 148 1.49 -14.48 9.84
C GLY A 148 2.54 -13.54 10.47
N ALA A 149 3.59 -14.05 11.13
CA ALA A 149 4.57 -13.22 11.85
C ALA A 149 6.03 -13.37 11.37
N SER A 150 6.47 -14.56 10.96
CA SER A 150 7.82 -14.83 10.45
C SER A 150 7.82 -15.65 9.15
N GLU A 151 6.82 -15.44 8.30
CA GLU A 151 6.71 -16.14 7.02
C GLU A 151 7.89 -15.84 6.09
N PRO A 152 8.55 -16.87 5.53
CA PRO A 152 9.67 -16.71 4.60
C PRO A 152 9.28 -15.98 3.32
N LEU A 153 10.20 -15.17 2.79
CA LEU A 153 9.95 -14.33 1.62
C LEU A 153 9.44 -15.11 0.41
N HIS A 154 9.94 -16.34 0.16
CA HIS A 154 9.52 -17.16 -0.98
C HIS A 154 8.00 -17.48 -0.99
N THR A 155 7.32 -17.39 0.15
CA THR A 155 5.87 -17.61 0.29
C THR A 155 5.04 -16.35 0.06
N TRP A 156 5.68 -15.19 -0.09
CA TRP A 156 4.99 -13.92 -0.17
C TRP A 156 4.28 -13.75 -1.51
N LYS A 157 3.25 -12.92 -1.50
CA LYS A 157 2.46 -12.52 -2.67
C LYS A 157 3.07 -11.26 -3.26
N VAL A 158 3.13 -11.17 -4.58
CA VAL A 158 3.75 -10.06 -5.31
C VAL A 158 2.69 -9.25 -6.04
N PHE A 159 2.83 -7.93 -5.97
CA PHE A 159 2.08 -6.99 -6.80
C PHE A 159 3.08 -6.17 -7.61
N TYR A 160 2.96 -6.26 -8.92
CA TYR A 160 3.71 -5.45 -9.87
C TYR A 160 2.89 -4.24 -10.28
N TRP A 161 3.51 -3.06 -10.22
CA TRP A 161 2.86 -1.78 -10.47
C TRP A 161 3.46 -1.12 -11.68
N THR A 162 2.64 -0.92 -12.71
CA THR A 162 3.03 -0.27 -13.97
C THR A 162 2.30 1.05 -14.13
N ALA A 163 2.89 1.95 -14.93
CA ALA A 163 2.26 3.20 -15.33
C ALA A 163 0.88 2.97 -15.96
N ARG A 164 -0.07 3.87 -15.66
CA ARG A 164 -1.40 3.91 -16.26
C ARG A 164 -1.61 5.17 -17.09
#